data_AF-A0A0G0MZ00-F1
#
_entry.id   AF-A0A0G0MZ00-F1
#
_cell.length_a   1.000
_cell.length_b   1.000
_cell.length_c   1.000
_cell.angle_alpha   90.00
_cell.angle_beta   90.00
_cell.angle_gamma   90.00
#
_symmetry.space_group_name_H-M   'P 1'
#
loop_
_entity.id
_entity.type
_entity.pdbx_description
1 polymer ?
#
loop_
_entity_poly.entity_id
_entity_poly.type
_entity_poly.pdbx_seq_one_letter_code
_entity_poly.pdbx_strand_id
1 'polypeptide(L)'
;MTKKRAKVLHVLNWFHGNVCIKKCSPEIDREHYQKMRKLIEGHEDYPITYKLFIKTMREKHKICDLPEKEFRKSTKNFWEHPSSCSWHVISK
;
A
#
# COMPACT_ATOMS: atom_id res chain seq x y z
N MET A 1 7.55 -19.52 -7.41
CA MET A 1 6.37 -18.84 -6.84
C MET A 1 6.01 -17.64 -7.69
N THR A 2 4.92 -17.71 -8.45
CA THR A 2 4.38 -16.59 -9.25
C THR A 2 4.01 -15.46 -8.29
N LYS A 3 4.68 -14.31 -8.40
CA LYS A 3 4.37 -13.13 -7.57
C LYS A 3 2.94 -12.69 -7.88
N LYS A 4 2.02 -12.84 -6.92
CA LYS A 4 0.62 -12.40 -7.05
C LYS A 4 0.60 -10.92 -7.47
N ARG A 5 -0.07 -10.63 -8.58
CA ARG A 5 -0.35 -9.27 -9.06
C ARG A 5 -1.79 -8.93 -8.70
N ALA A 6 -2.03 -7.68 -8.34
CA ALA A 6 -3.35 -7.13 -8.08
C ALA A 6 -3.47 -5.78 -8.79
N LYS A 7 -4.70 -5.28 -8.94
CA LYS A 7 -4.95 -3.94 -9.48
C LYS A 7 -4.24 -2.89 -8.65
N VAL A 8 -3.69 -1.86 -9.29
CA VAL A 8 -2.96 -0.77 -8.59
C VAL A 8 -3.82 -0.15 -7.50
N LEU A 9 -5.08 0.14 -7.78
CA LEU A 9 -6.01 0.71 -6.80
C LEU A 9 -6.19 -0.20 -5.57
N HIS A 10 -6.26 -1.51 -5.78
CA HIS A 10 -6.34 -2.46 -4.67
C HIS A 10 -5.07 -2.42 -3.79
N VAL A 11 -3.89 -2.36 -4.42
CA VAL A 11 -2.62 -2.28 -3.71
C VAL A 11 -2.47 -0.94 -2.96
N LEU A 12 -2.97 0.15 -3.53
CA LEU A 12 -3.03 1.46 -2.89
C LEU A 12 -3.90 1.42 -1.63
N ASN A 13 -5.13 0.94 -1.73
CA ASN A 13 -6.05 0.86 -0.59
C ASN A 13 -5.48 -0.03 0.52
N TRP A 14 -4.83 -1.14 0.15
CA TRP A 14 -4.12 -1.98 1.10
C TRP A 14 -2.98 -1.23 1.80
N PHE A 15 -2.16 -0.50 1.04
CA PHE A 15 -1.03 0.26 1.57
C PHE A 15 -1.49 1.37 2.52
N HIS A 16 -2.53 2.10 2.13
CA HIS A 16 -3.15 3.13 2.95
C HIS A 16 -3.68 2.56 4.27
N GLY A 17 -4.52 1.52 4.21
CA GLY A 17 -5.15 0.93 5.41
C GLY A 17 -4.18 0.22 6.35
N ASN A 18 -3.09 -0.35 5.84
CA ASN A 18 -2.14 -1.12 6.66
C ASN A 18 -0.90 -0.33 7.10
N VAL A 19 -0.53 0.70 6.34
CA VAL A 19 0.70 1.47 6.59
C VAL A 19 0.37 2.90 7.00
N CYS A 20 -0.33 3.66 6.15
CA CYS A 20 -0.54 5.09 6.37
C CYS A 20 -1.45 5.36 7.58
N ILE A 21 -2.64 4.75 7.66
CA ILE A 21 -3.60 4.99 8.74
C ILE A 21 -3.02 4.69 10.13
N LYS A 22 -2.16 3.67 10.24
CA LYS A 22 -1.62 3.22 11.54
C LYS A 22 -0.47 4.08 12.07
N LYS A 23 0.13 4.94 11.23
CA LYS A 23 1.44 5.53 11.50
C LYS A 23 1.57 6.99 11.12
N CYS A 24 0.75 7.50 10.20
CA CYS A 24 0.71 8.91 9.83
C CYS A 24 -0.40 9.62 10.62
N SER A 25 -0.19 10.89 10.96
CA SER A 25 -1.27 11.76 11.45
C SER A 25 -2.38 11.86 10.40
N PRO A 26 -3.65 12.09 10.78
CA PRO A 26 -4.79 12.11 9.85
C PRO A 26 -4.62 13.07 8.66
N GLU A 27 -3.98 14.22 8.90
CA GLU A 27 -3.71 15.23 7.87
C GLU A 27 -2.68 14.74 6.84
N ILE A 28 -1.61 14.10 7.32
CA ILE A 28 -0.53 13.54 6.51
C ILE A 28 -1.01 12.30 5.75
N ASP A 29 -1.81 11.45 6.41
CA ASP A 29 -2.44 10.28 5.79
C ASP A 29 -3.29 10.65 4.58
N ARG A 30 -4.15 11.66 4.74
CA ARG A 30 -5.02 12.15 3.66
C ARG A 30 -4.19 12.71 2.49
N GLU A 31 -3.14 13.46 2.79
CA GLU A 31 -2.24 13.99 1.77
C GLU A 31 -1.54 12.87 0.99
N HIS A 32 -1.01 11.86 1.69
CA HIS A 32 -0.38 10.70 1.08
C HIS A 32 -1.34 9.94 0.19
N TYR A 33 -2.57 9.69 0.66
CA TYR A 33 -3.59 9.01 -0.12
C TYR A 33 -3.92 9.78 -1.41
N GLN A 34 -4.14 11.09 -1.33
CA GLN A 34 -4.43 11.92 -2.50
C GLN A 34 -3.27 11.94 -3.49
N LYS A 35 -2.02 12.07 -3.02
CA LYS A 35 -0.83 11.99 -3.87
C LYS A 35 -0.73 10.64 -4.57
N MET A 36 -0.92 9.53 -3.85
CA MET A 36 -0.90 8.19 -4.44
C MET A 36 -2.03 8.01 -5.46
N ARG A 37 -3.25 8.46 -5.16
CA ARG A 37 -4.39 8.36 -6.08
C ARG A 37 -4.07 9.11 -7.37
N LYS A 38 -3.56 10.34 -7.27
CA LYS A 38 -3.19 11.15 -8.44
C LYS A 38 -2.10 10.49 -9.29
N LEU A 39 -1.15 9.78 -8.67
CA LEU A 39 -0.09 9.06 -9.38
C LEU A 39 -0.59 7.85 -10.17
N ILE A 40 -1.72 7.26 -9.76
CA ILE A 40 -2.27 6.05 -10.38
C ILE A 40 -3.50 6.33 -11.23
N GLU A 41 -3.91 7.59 -11.35
CA GLU A 41 -5.07 8.01 -12.13
C GLU A 41 -4.90 7.59 -13.61
N GLY A 42 -5.90 6.91 -14.17
CA GLY A 42 -5.82 6.33 -15.51
C GLY A 42 -5.07 4.99 -15.56
N HIS A 43 -4.52 4.55 -14.44
CA HIS A 43 -3.79 3.28 -14.30
C HIS A 43 -4.33 2.39 -13.16
N GLU A 44 -5.54 2.67 -12.66
CA GLU A 44 -6.11 2.01 -11.48
C GLU A 44 -6.21 0.48 -11.61
N ASP A 45 -6.52 -0.02 -12.80
CA ASP A 45 -6.67 -1.44 -13.10
C ASP A 45 -5.36 -2.15 -13.48
N TYR A 46 -4.22 -1.43 -13.57
CA TYR A 46 -2.96 -2.06 -13.99
C TYR A 46 -2.54 -3.16 -13.01
N PRO A 47 -2.14 -4.35 -13.49
CA PRO A 47 -1.69 -5.41 -12.63
C PRO A 47 -0.27 -5.12 -12.12
N ILE A 48 -0.15 -4.87 -10.82
CA ILE A 48 1.12 -4.59 -10.14
C ILE A 48 1.35 -5.54 -8.96
N THR A 49 2.62 -5.77 -8.62
CA THR A 49 2.95 -6.48 -7.37
C THR A 49 3.01 -5.49 -6.21
N TYR A 50 2.60 -5.91 -5.02
CA TYR A 50 2.72 -5.11 -3.79
C TYR A 50 4.14 -4.59 -3.58
N LYS A 51 5.15 -5.43 -3.81
CA LYS A 51 6.56 -5.06 -3.68
C LYS A 51 6.94 -3.91 -4.62
N LEU A 52 6.52 -3.99 -5.88
CA LEU A 52 6.82 -2.95 -6.86
C LEU A 52 6.07 -1.65 -6.53
N PHE A 53 4.80 -1.73 -6.15
CA PHE A 53 4.02 -0.57 -5.75
C PHE A 53 4.66 0.17 -4.56
N ILE A 54 4.96 -0.56 -3.48
CA ILE A 54 5.60 -0.02 -2.28
C ILE A 54 6.93 0.65 -2.63
N LYS A 55 7.75 -0.03 -3.44
CA LYS A 55 9.04 0.49 -3.90
C LYS A 55 8.87 1.80 -4.65
N THR A 56 7.97 1.83 -5.63
CA THR A 56 7.68 3.03 -6.42
C THR A 56 7.17 4.17 -5.55
N MET A 57 6.21 3.92 -4.66
CA MET A 57 5.63 4.98 -3.83
C MET A 57 6.62 5.53 -2.79
N ARG A 58 7.46 4.68 -2.17
CA ARG A 58 8.42 5.12 -1.14
C ARG A 58 9.74 5.62 -1.70
N GLU A 59 10.36 4.90 -2.63
CA GLU A 59 11.70 5.24 -3.13
C GLU A 59 11.64 6.30 -4.23
N LYS A 60 10.68 6.18 -5.16
CA LYS A 60 10.58 7.12 -6.30
C LYS A 60 9.76 8.36 -5.95
N HIS A 61 8.61 8.19 -5.31
CA HIS A 61 7.69 9.29 -5.01
C HIS A 61 7.78 9.84 -3.58
N LYS A 62 8.58 9.21 -2.71
CA LYS A 62 8.78 9.63 -1.31
C LYS A 62 7.47 9.94 -0.58
N ILE A 63 6.42 9.17 -0.86
CA ILE A 63 5.08 9.35 -0.28
C ILE A 63 5.10 9.11 1.23
N CYS A 64 6.06 8.37 1.77
CA CYS A 64 6.09 8.05 3.18
C CYS A 64 7.52 7.96 3.70
N ASP A 65 7.89 8.92 4.55
CA ASP A 65 9.19 9.01 5.22
C ASP A 65 9.31 8.10 6.45
N LEU A 66 8.38 7.16 6.63
CA LEU A 66 8.50 6.17 7.70
C LEU A 66 9.86 5.47 7.63
N PRO A 67 10.61 5.36 8.72
CA PRO A 67 11.87 4.63 8.74
C PRO A 67 11.66 3.17 8.33
N GLU A 68 12.63 2.58 7.62
CA GLU A 68 12.52 1.22 7.10
C GLU A 68 12.21 0.19 8.20
N LYS A 69 12.75 0.37 9.41
CA LYS A 69 12.49 -0.50 10.57
C LYS A 69 11.01 -0.51 10.96
N GLU A 70 10.35 0.65 11.02
CA GLU A 70 8.92 0.78 11.36
C GLU A 70 8.02 0.30 10.21
N PHE A 71 8.46 0.53 8.97
CA PHE A 71 7.79 0.01 7.79
C PHE A 71 7.80 -1.53 7.73
N ARG A 72 8.95 -2.15 8.03
CA ARG A 72 9.08 -3.61 8.07
C ARG A 72 8.20 -4.21 9.15
N LYS A 73 8.10 -3.61 10.35
CA LYS A 73 7.17 -4.09 11.40
C LYS A 73 5.72 -4.11 10.91
N SER A 74 5.28 -3.05 10.24
CA SER A 74 3.89 -2.93 9.75
C SER A 74 3.58 -3.90 8.61
N THR A 75 4.59 -4.29 7.84
CA THR A 75 4.43 -5.20 6.69
C THR A 75 4.87 -6.64 6.99
N LYS A 76 5.48 -6.92 8.14
CA LYS A 76 6.03 -8.23 8.53
C LYS A 76 4.99 -9.34 8.42
N ASN A 77 3.81 -9.12 9.02
CA ASN A 77 2.70 -10.08 8.99
C ASN A 77 2.17 -10.36 7.57
N PHE A 78 2.29 -9.39 6.63
CA PHE A 78 1.89 -9.59 5.24
C PHE A 78 2.92 -10.41 4.46
N TRP A 79 4.22 -10.19 4.70
CA TRP A 79 5.28 -10.93 4.03
C TRP A 79 5.47 -12.35 4.59
N GLU A 80 5.12 -12.57 5.86
CA GLU A 80 5.22 -13.88 6.54
C GLU A 80 4.04 -14.81 6.24
N HIS A 81 2.89 -14.29 5.77
CA HIS A 81 1.71 -15.09 5.38
C HIS A 81 1.43 -15.03 3.87
N PRO A 82 2.05 -15.90 3.04
CA PRO A 82 1.76 -15.97 1.60
C PRO A 82 0.33 -16.44 1.25
N SER A 83 -0.48 -16.87 2.23
CA SER A 83 -1.67 -17.71 2.00
C SER A 83 -3.03 -17.21 2.52
N SER A 84 -3.17 -16.02 3.12
CA SER A 84 -4.50 -15.61 3.62
C SER A 84 -4.82 -14.13 3.42
N CYS A 85 -5.08 -13.74 2.17
CA CYS A 85 -6.05 -12.65 1.93
C CYS A 85 -7.45 -13.27 1.94
N SER A 86 -7.98 -13.49 3.14
CA SER A 86 -9.42 -13.51 3.38
C SER A 86 -9.71 -12.25 4.17
N TRP A 87 -10.20 -11.21 3.49
CA TRP A 87 -10.81 -10.09 4.20
C TRP A 87 -12.15 -9.78 3.55
N HIS A 88 -13.18 -10.12 4.33
CA HIS A 88 -14.54 -9.67 4.15
C HIS A 88 -14.56 -8.16 3.90
N VAL A 89 -15.24 -7.79 2.82
CA VAL A 89 -15.65 -6.41 2.53
C VAL A 89 -16.51 -5.96 3.71
N ILE A 90 -16.01 -5.03 4.53
CA ILE A 90 -16.88 -4.27 5.43
C ILE A 90 -17.50 -3.17 4.56
N SER A 91 -18.65 -3.49 3.98
CA SER A 91 -19.56 -2.49 3.44
C SER A 91 -20.28 -1.82 4.62
N LYS A 92 -20.25 -0.50 4.67
CA LYS A 92 -21.26 0.32 5.34
C LYS A 92 -21.93 1.17 4.28
#